data_AF-A0A1J4U3X5-F1
#
_entry.id   AF-A0A1J4U3X5-F1
#
_cell.length_a   1.000
_cell.length_b   1.000
_cell.length_c   1.000
_cell.angle_alpha   90.00
_cell.angle_beta   90.00
_cell.angle_gamma   90.00
#
_symmetry.space_group_name_H-M   'P 1'
#
loop_
_entity.id
_entity.type
_entity.pdbx_description
1 polymer ?
#
loop_
_entity_poly.entity_id
_entity_poly.type
_entity_poly.pdbx_seq_one_letter_code
_entity_poly.pdbx_strand_id
1 'polypeptide(L)'
;MYRNTKVVRRDFHEAWHTIFGNMTPIEVAEFIVRLSPVGYFKKVIMEAHLWNFTYLVDLQTFEQQYSFEDLRDTKKVAWQKLFANKEWFWVVVEIIESWSPSGYFTRVELTAKDSGNNHVYTLSL
;
A
#
# COMPACT_ATOMS: atom_id res chain seq x y z
N MET A 1 -4.54 19.29 -13.12
CA MET A 1 -5.94 18.85 -13.04
C MET A 1 -5.94 17.53 -12.28
N TYR A 2 -6.44 17.52 -11.04
CA TYR A 2 -6.52 16.29 -10.25
C TYR A 2 -7.45 15.31 -10.97
N ARG A 3 -6.94 14.14 -11.34
CA ARG A 3 -7.79 13.05 -11.80
C ARG A 3 -8.10 12.22 -10.58
N ASN A 4 -9.35 12.24 -10.12
CA ASN A 4 -9.82 11.45 -8.97
C ASN A 4 -10.02 9.96 -9.34
N THR A 5 -9.60 9.53 -10.53
CA THR A 5 -9.82 8.18 -11.04
C THR A 5 -8.56 7.68 -11.73
N LYS A 6 -8.12 6.48 -11.35
CA LYS A 6 -7.09 5.73 -12.07
C LYS A 6 -7.77 4.70 -12.97
N VAL A 7 -7.42 4.72 -14.25
CA VAL A 7 -7.91 3.69 -15.20
C VAL A 7 -6.95 2.50 -15.15
N VAL A 8 -7.50 1.34 -14.81
CA VAL A 8 -6.77 0.06 -14.77
C VAL A 8 -7.49 -0.97 -15.62
N ARG A 9 -6.76 -1.99 -16.07
CA ARG A 9 -7.37 -3.10 -16.80
C ARG A 9 -8.37 -3.82 -15.90
N ARG A 10 -9.52 -4.23 -16.45
CA ARG A 10 -10.61 -4.88 -15.72
C ARG A 10 -10.15 -6.10 -14.92
N ASP A 11 -9.30 -6.91 -15.52
CA ASP A 11 -8.83 -8.16 -14.93
C ASP A 11 -7.86 -7.95 -13.76
N PHE A 12 -7.24 -6.77 -13.66
CA PHE A 12 -6.46 -6.30 -12.52
C PHE A 12 -7.36 -5.65 -11.47
N HIS A 13 -8.37 -4.89 -11.90
CA HIS A 13 -9.39 -4.31 -11.01
C HIS A 13 -10.16 -5.40 -10.24
N GLU A 14 -10.58 -6.48 -10.90
CA GLU A 14 -11.27 -7.60 -10.23
C GLU A 14 -10.35 -8.33 -9.24
N ALA A 15 -9.07 -8.48 -9.56
CA ALA A 15 -8.09 -9.04 -8.64
C ALA A 15 -7.90 -8.15 -7.40
N TRP A 16 -7.85 -6.82 -7.59
CA TRP A 16 -7.82 -5.86 -6.48
C TRP A 16 -9.03 -6.05 -5.55
N HIS A 17 -10.25 -6.03 -6.10
CA HIS A 17 -11.49 -6.23 -5.33
C HIS A 17 -11.55 -7.59 -4.62
N THR A 18 -10.96 -8.62 -5.21
CA THR A 18 -10.91 -9.96 -4.61
C THR A 18 -10.12 -10.01 -3.31
N ILE A 19 -9.10 -9.15 -3.16
CA ILE A 19 -8.21 -9.08 -2.00
C ILE A 19 -8.64 -7.98 -1.03
N PHE A 20 -8.88 -6.79 -1.57
CA PHE A 20 -9.03 -5.56 -0.78
C PHE A 20 -10.46 -5.01 -0.77
N GLY A 21 -11.38 -5.62 -1.52
CA GLY A 21 -12.74 -5.09 -1.67
C GLY A 21 -12.74 -3.63 -2.10
N ASN A 22 -13.48 -2.80 -1.37
CA ASN A 22 -13.68 -1.39 -1.67
C ASN A 22 -12.67 -0.45 -0.98
N MET A 23 -11.58 -0.98 -0.40
CA MET A 23 -10.56 -0.14 0.24
C MET A 23 -9.92 0.83 -0.78
N THR A 24 -9.75 2.06 -0.34
CA THR A 24 -9.03 3.12 -1.04
C THR A 24 -7.52 2.84 -1.07
N PRO A 25 -6.74 3.48 -1.96
CA PRO A 25 -5.29 3.25 -2.03
C PRO A 25 -4.56 3.50 -0.70
N ILE A 26 -4.95 4.52 0.09
CA ILE A 26 -4.31 4.78 1.40
C ILE A 26 -4.65 3.69 2.42
N GLU A 27 -5.89 3.21 2.43
CA GLU A 27 -6.33 2.12 3.33
C GLU A 27 -5.61 0.81 2.96
N VAL A 28 -5.46 0.52 1.66
CA VAL A 28 -4.70 -0.67 1.22
C VAL A 28 -3.23 -0.53 1.58
N ALA A 29 -2.60 0.63 1.34
CA ALA A 29 -1.21 0.86 1.73
C ALA A 29 -1.02 0.66 3.25
N GLU A 30 -1.89 1.22 4.08
CA GLU A 30 -1.88 1.02 5.53
C GLU A 30 -2.05 -0.45 5.90
N PHE A 31 -3.00 -1.15 5.26
CA PHE A 31 -3.25 -2.57 5.50
C PHE A 31 -2.02 -3.43 5.20
N ILE A 32 -1.34 -3.20 4.07
CA ILE A 32 -0.10 -3.89 3.72
C ILE A 32 1.00 -3.62 4.74
N VAL A 33 1.14 -2.38 5.19
CA VAL A 33 2.11 -2.02 6.25
C VAL A 33 1.81 -2.80 7.52
N ARG A 34 0.54 -2.87 7.95
CA ARG A 34 0.11 -3.59 9.17
C ARG A 34 0.22 -5.11 9.06
N LEU A 35 0.19 -5.66 7.85
CA LEU A 35 0.42 -7.08 7.59
C LEU A 35 1.89 -7.49 7.63
N SER A 36 2.81 -6.55 7.42
CA SER A 36 4.23 -6.85 7.36
C SER A 36 4.77 -7.37 8.70
N PRO A 37 5.91 -8.09 8.70
CA PRO A 37 6.56 -8.52 9.93
C PRO A 37 6.81 -7.37 10.91
N VAL A 38 6.66 -7.65 12.20
CA VAL A 38 6.90 -6.65 13.25
C VAL A 38 8.28 -6.01 13.08
N GLY A 39 8.30 -4.68 13.00
CA GLY A 39 9.53 -3.92 12.83
C GLY A 39 10.12 -3.93 11.42
N TYR A 40 9.43 -4.47 10.40
CA TYR A 40 9.85 -4.35 9.00
C TYR A 40 9.86 -2.88 8.56
N PHE A 41 8.71 -2.20 8.68
CA PHE A 41 8.64 -0.75 8.51
C PHE A 41 9.12 -0.03 9.79
N LYS A 42 9.96 0.99 9.60
CA LYS A 42 10.54 1.82 10.66
C LYS A 42 9.91 3.20 10.75
N LYS A 43 9.43 3.73 9.63
CA LYS A 43 8.71 5.00 9.54
C LYS A 43 7.71 4.90 8.40
N VAL A 44 6.46 5.26 8.68
CA VAL A 44 5.42 5.35 7.66
C VAL A 44 4.63 6.62 7.92
N ILE A 45 4.79 7.60 7.04
CA ILE A 45 3.95 8.78 6.95
C ILE A 45 3.32 8.77 5.56
N MET A 46 2.00 8.81 5.47
CA MET A 46 1.28 8.92 4.21
C MET A 46 0.15 9.93 4.37
N GLU A 47 0.14 10.92 3.49
CA GLU A 47 -0.90 11.93 3.40
C GLU A 47 -1.59 11.80 2.04
N ALA A 48 -2.92 11.69 2.05
CA ALA A 48 -3.71 11.60 0.84
C ALA A 48 -4.92 12.54 0.87
N HIS A 49 -5.33 13.01 -0.32
CA HIS A 49 -6.54 13.79 -0.52
C HIS A 49 -7.65 12.92 -1.11
N LEU A 50 -8.77 12.83 -0.40
CA LEU A 50 -9.96 12.10 -0.81
C LEU A 50 -11.20 12.94 -0.48
N TRP A 51 -12.06 13.20 -1.49
CA TRP A 51 -13.34 13.90 -1.32
C TRP A 51 -13.26 15.24 -0.57
N ASN A 52 -12.22 16.03 -0.84
CA ASN A 52 -11.91 17.31 -0.17
C ASN A 52 -11.45 17.20 1.30
N PHE A 53 -11.15 15.99 1.78
CA PHE A 53 -10.52 15.76 3.07
C PHE A 53 -9.07 15.31 2.90
N THR A 54 -8.23 15.67 3.86
CA THR A 54 -6.86 15.17 3.99
C THR A 54 -6.85 14.05 5.01
N TYR A 55 -6.35 12.89 4.61
CA TYR A 55 -6.17 11.71 5.44
C TYR A 55 -4.69 11.57 5.74
N LEU A 56 -4.36 11.39 7.02
CA LEU A 56 -3.00 11.19 7.49
C LEU A 56 -2.88 9.82 8.17
N VAL A 57 -1.93 9.03 7.68
CA VAL A 57 -1.42 7.84 8.34
C VAL A 57 -0.03 8.18 8.85
N ASP A 58 0.17 8.19 10.16
CA ASP A 58 1.48 8.33 10.81
C ASP A 58 1.64 7.16 11.78
N LEU A 59 2.55 6.25 11.45
CA LEU A 59 2.78 5.02 12.20
C LEU A 59 4.27 4.94 12.59
N GLN A 60 4.52 4.96 13.90
CA GLN A 60 5.87 5.00 14.48
C GLN A 60 6.32 3.67 15.10
N THR A 61 5.40 2.78 15.48
CA THR A 61 5.71 1.44 16.02
C THR A 61 4.56 0.48 15.76
N PHE A 62 4.86 -0.73 15.29
CA PHE A 62 3.86 -1.70 14.83
C PHE A 62 3.76 -2.91 15.77
N GLU A 63 2.56 -3.17 16.28
CA GLU A 63 2.13 -4.52 16.67
C GLU A 63 1.46 -5.15 15.45
N GLN A 64 1.82 -6.40 15.11
CA GLN A 64 1.14 -7.15 14.05
C GLN A 64 -0.32 -7.35 14.45
N GLN A 65 -1.25 -6.86 13.63
CA GLN A 65 -2.68 -7.04 13.89
C GLN A 65 -3.28 -8.25 13.16
N TYR A 66 -2.57 -8.80 12.16
CA TYR A 66 -3.10 -9.84 11.28
C TYR A 66 -2.03 -10.87 10.92
N SER A 67 -2.40 -12.16 10.94
CA SER A 67 -1.57 -13.24 10.37
C SER A 67 -1.73 -13.27 8.86
N PHE A 68 -0.65 -13.00 8.11
CA PHE A 68 -0.70 -12.94 6.65
C PHE A 68 -0.80 -14.33 5.97
N GLU A 69 -0.47 -15.40 6.68
CA GLU A 69 -0.46 -16.76 6.11
C GLU A 69 -1.86 -17.16 5.60
N ASP A 70 -2.91 -16.82 6.33
CA ASP A 70 -4.30 -17.15 5.97
C ASP A 70 -4.80 -16.39 4.73
N LEU A 71 -4.36 -15.14 4.57
CA LEU A 71 -4.78 -14.28 3.45
C LEU A 71 -4.04 -14.63 2.17
N ARG A 72 -2.76 -15.00 2.29
CA ARG A 72 -1.92 -15.36 1.13
C ARG A 72 -2.40 -16.65 0.48
N ASP A 73 -2.79 -17.66 1.24
CA ASP A 73 -3.14 -18.96 0.67
C ASP A 73 -4.52 -18.96 0.00
N THR A 74 -5.50 -18.26 0.58
CA THR A 74 -6.86 -18.17 0.01
C THR A 74 -6.94 -17.21 -1.18
N LYS A 75 -6.04 -16.23 -1.27
CA LYS A 75 -6.06 -15.18 -2.33
C LYS A 75 -4.80 -15.16 -3.20
N LYS A 76 -4.00 -16.24 -3.19
CA LYS A 76 -2.69 -16.34 -3.83
C LYS A 76 -2.66 -15.92 -5.30
N VAL A 77 -3.64 -16.38 -6.09
CA VAL A 77 -3.70 -16.10 -7.54
C VAL A 77 -3.92 -14.61 -7.81
N ALA A 78 -4.84 -13.98 -7.08
CA ALA A 78 -5.09 -12.55 -7.20
C ALA A 78 -3.87 -11.73 -6.74
N TRP A 79 -3.25 -12.14 -5.62
CA TRP A 79 -2.04 -11.49 -5.11
C TRP A 79 -0.90 -11.54 -6.13
N GLN A 80 -0.62 -12.74 -6.65
CA GLN A 80 0.43 -12.95 -7.65
C GLN A 80 0.20 -12.11 -8.91
N LYS A 81 -1.06 -11.91 -9.29
CA LYS A 81 -1.41 -11.09 -10.44
C LYS A 81 -1.15 -9.60 -10.20
N LEU A 82 -1.48 -9.09 -9.01
CA LEU A 82 -1.32 -7.69 -8.68
C LEU A 82 0.14 -7.31 -8.43
N PHE A 83 0.85 -8.13 -7.64
CA PHE A 83 2.13 -7.76 -7.05
C PHE A 83 3.25 -8.77 -7.34
N ALA A 84 2.95 -9.88 -8.00
CA ALA A 84 3.90 -10.97 -8.22
C ALA A 84 4.61 -11.38 -6.92
N ASN A 85 5.94 -11.44 -6.94
CA ASN A 85 6.78 -11.78 -5.78
C ASN A 85 7.40 -10.52 -5.14
N LYS A 86 6.78 -9.34 -5.27
CA LYS A 86 7.31 -8.12 -4.68
C LYS A 86 7.31 -8.20 -3.16
N GLU A 87 8.36 -7.65 -2.56
CA GLU A 87 8.46 -7.47 -1.12
C GLU A 87 7.47 -6.41 -0.64
N TRP A 88 7.12 -6.46 0.65
CA TRP A 88 6.16 -5.56 1.29
C TRP A 88 6.39 -4.09 0.96
N PHE A 89 7.64 -3.62 1.06
CA PHE A 89 8.00 -2.25 0.73
C PHE A 89 7.60 -1.87 -0.70
N TRP A 90 7.95 -2.70 -1.66
CA TRP A 90 7.67 -2.45 -3.08
C TRP A 90 6.19 -2.56 -3.43
N VAL A 91 5.44 -3.39 -2.70
CA VAL A 91 3.97 -3.44 -2.81
C VAL A 91 3.36 -2.09 -2.42
N VAL A 92 3.76 -1.52 -1.29
CA VAL A 92 3.26 -0.21 -0.83
C VAL A 92 3.63 0.89 -1.84
N VAL A 93 4.88 0.91 -2.31
CA VAL A 93 5.32 1.87 -3.34
C VAL A 93 4.49 1.73 -4.62
N GLU A 94 4.23 0.52 -5.08
CA GLU A 94 3.40 0.28 -6.25
C GLU A 94 1.95 0.75 -6.06
N ILE A 95 1.38 0.57 -4.87
CA ILE A 95 0.04 1.11 -4.56
C ILE A 95 0.04 2.63 -4.72
N ILE A 96 1.06 3.30 -4.17
CA ILE A 96 1.21 4.75 -4.23
C ILE A 96 1.38 5.22 -5.68
N GLU A 97 2.24 4.61 -6.48
CA GLU A 97 2.56 5.12 -7.82
C GLU A 97 1.60 4.63 -8.91
N SER A 98 1.24 3.36 -8.85
CA SER A 98 0.56 2.67 -9.95
C SER A 98 -0.94 2.55 -9.73
N TRP A 99 -1.40 2.42 -8.49
CA TRP A 99 -2.82 2.23 -8.18
C TRP A 99 -3.53 3.49 -7.75
N SER A 100 -2.80 4.47 -7.22
CA SER A 100 -3.40 5.74 -6.83
C SER A 100 -3.67 6.65 -8.04
N PRO A 101 -4.75 7.45 -8.00
CA PRO A 101 -4.95 8.54 -8.94
C PRO A 101 -3.86 9.62 -8.80
N SER A 102 -3.59 10.36 -9.88
CA SER A 102 -2.55 11.39 -9.86
C SER A 102 -2.87 12.50 -8.86
N GLY A 103 -1.91 12.82 -7.98
CA GLY A 103 -2.08 13.81 -6.92
C GLY A 103 -2.95 13.32 -5.75
N TYR A 104 -3.24 12.02 -5.68
CA TYR A 104 -3.95 11.42 -4.54
C TYR A 104 -3.10 11.47 -3.28
N PHE A 105 -1.86 10.99 -3.34
CA PHE A 105 -0.89 11.14 -2.25
C PHE A 105 -0.13 12.47 -2.42
N THR A 106 -0.17 13.32 -1.38
CA THR A 106 0.53 14.62 -1.34
C THR A 106 1.87 14.53 -0.63
N ARG A 107 1.98 13.63 0.34
CA ARG A 107 3.22 13.35 1.06
C ARG A 107 3.32 11.88 1.41
N VAL A 108 4.47 11.27 1.17
CA VAL A 108 4.77 9.91 1.61
C VAL A 108 6.21 9.86 2.10
N GLU A 109 6.43 9.27 3.27
CA GLU A 109 7.74 8.90 3.79
C GLU A 109 7.68 7.47 4.30
N LEU A 110 8.36 6.55 3.60
CA LEU A 110 8.45 5.15 3.98
C LEU A 110 9.91 4.80 4.22
N THR A 111 10.17 4.18 5.36
CA THR A 111 11.45 3.54 5.64
C THR A 111 11.20 2.11 6.09
N ALA A 112 11.88 1.14 5.47
CA ALA A 112 11.83 -0.26 5.85
C ALA A 112 13.23 -0.87 5.95
N LYS A 113 13.35 -1.96 6.71
CA LYS A 113 14.59 -2.72 6.84
C LYS A 113 14.32 -4.21 6.61
N ASP A 114 15.00 -4.79 5.63
CA ASP A 114 14.94 -6.22 5.33
C ASP A 114 16.35 -6.80 5.27
N SER A 115 16.65 -7.77 6.14
CA SER A 115 17.83 -8.65 6.05
C SER A 115 19.18 -7.96 5.77
N GLY A 116 19.34 -6.71 6.24
CA GLY A 116 20.56 -5.91 6.07
C GLY A 116 20.44 -4.72 5.11
N ASN A 117 19.41 -4.70 4.26
CA ASN A 117 19.12 -3.60 3.35
C ASN A 117 18.14 -2.60 3.97
N ASN A 118 18.41 -1.31 3.76
CA ASN A 118 17.49 -0.23 4.12
C ASN A 118 16.80 0.27 2.86
N HIS A 119 15.47 0.30 2.89
CA HIS A 119 14.65 0.85 1.82
C HIS A 119 14.07 2.19 2.27
N VAL A 120 14.13 3.19 1.40
CA VAL A 120 13.60 4.53 1.65
C VAL A 120 12.82 5.00 0.43
N TYR A 121 11.62 5.50 0.64
CA TYR A 121 10.79 6.12 -0.38
C TYR A 121 10.22 7.43 0.14
N THR A 122 10.33 8.48 -0.67
CA THR A 122 9.80 9.81 -0.34
C THR A 122 9.06 10.40 -1.52
N LEU A 123 7.85 10.90 -1.28
CA LEU A 123 7.04 11.67 -2.22
C LEU A 123 6.63 12.97 -1.55
N SER A 124 6.76 14.09 -2.24
CA SER A 124 6.22 15.40 -1.84
C SER A 124 5.85 16.17 -3.10
N LEU A 125 4.58 16.58 -3.18
CA LEU A 125 4.00 17.27 -4.34
C LEU A 125 3.61 18.71 -4.01
#